data_AF-A0A7V8SZJ1-F1
#
_entry.id   AF-A0A7V8SZJ1-F1
#
_cell.length_a   1.000
_cell.length_b   1.000
_cell.length_c   1.000
_cell.angle_alpha   90.00
_cell.angle_beta   90.00
_cell.angle_gamma   90.00
#
_symmetry.space_group_name_H-M   'P 1'
#
loop_
_entity.id
_entity.type
_entity.pdbx_description
1 polymer ?
#
loop_
_entity_poly.entity_id
_entity_poly.type
_entity_poly.pdbx_seq_one_letter_code
_entity_poly.pdbx_strand_id
1 'polypeptide(L)'
;MSDILTIEDDGLDDLTSARIVAEVLDRVYPGYIWEVSGLPGGGLFIKCGQTACFGQYGFYIKEQEIYSATHLTATAIRGGGEILERAGLPRGPWNGEMPTKLEGADPRHRRYH
;
A
#
# COMPACT_ATOMS: atom_id res chain seq x y z
N MET A 1 -27.72 13.12 10.78
CA MET A 1 -27.01 13.98 9.82
C MET A 1 -25.54 13.71 10.06
N SER A 2 -24.86 13.06 9.12
CA SER A 2 -23.41 12.90 9.23
C SER A 2 -22.77 14.14 8.67
N ASP A 3 -22.08 14.89 9.52
CA ASP A 3 -21.31 16.04 9.10
C ASP A 3 -20.06 15.55 8.36
N ILE A 4 -19.92 16.00 7.11
CA ILE A 4 -18.66 15.91 6.36
C ILE A 4 -17.70 16.91 6.99
N LEU A 5 -16.66 16.40 7.64
CA LEU A 5 -15.55 17.21 8.12
C LEU A 5 -14.54 17.37 6.99
N THR A 6 -14.16 18.61 6.71
CA THR A 6 -13.00 18.92 5.87
C THR A 6 -11.75 18.77 6.74
N ILE A 7 -10.82 17.92 6.31
CA ILE A 7 -9.48 17.86 6.89
C ILE A 7 -8.73 19.07 6.31
N GLU A 8 -8.19 19.94 7.16
CA GLU A 8 -7.29 21.01 6.72
C GLU A 8 -6.02 20.35 6.15
N ASP A 9 -5.86 20.48 4.83
CA ASP A 9 -4.83 19.84 4.02
C ASP A 9 -3.55 20.69 4.05
N ASP A 10 -2.61 20.32 4.90
CA ASP A 10 -1.23 20.82 4.85
C ASP A 10 -0.35 20.04 3.83
N GLY A 11 -0.93 19.11 3.04
CA GLY A 11 -0.21 18.02 2.36
C GLY A 11 -0.60 17.77 0.90
N LEU A 12 -0.79 18.81 0.08
CA LEU A 12 -1.04 18.70 -1.38
C LEU A 12 -0.06 17.76 -2.12
N ASP A 13 1.17 17.60 -1.62
CA ASP A 13 2.17 16.66 -2.18
C ASP A 13 1.90 15.18 -1.80
N ASP A 14 1.40 14.93 -0.58
CA ASP A 14 1.12 13.57 -0.08
C ASP A 14 -0.07 12.94 -0.81
N LEU A 15 -1.16 13.70 -1.02
CA LEU A 15 -2.33 13.21 -1.76
C LEU A 15 -2.00 12.95 -3.23
N THR A 16 -1.19 13.83 -3.84
CA THR A 16 -0.72 13.67 -5.22
C THR A 16 0.18 12.45 -5.35
N SER A 17 1.15 12.29 -4.45
CA SER A 17 2.05 11.14 -4.39
C SER A 17 1.31 9.84 -4.13
N ALA A 18 0.34 9.84 -3.20
CA ALA A 18 -0.50 8.70 -2.91
C ALA A 18 -1.30 8.25 -4.14
N ARG A 19 -1.88 9.19 -4.88
CA ARG A 19 -2.61 8.91 -6.11
C ARG A 19 -1.70 8.32 -7.19
N ILE A 20 -0.53 8.91 -7.42
CA ILE A 20 0.46 8.39 -8.38
C ILE A 20 0.85 6.95 -8.04
N VAL A 21 1.08 6.67 -6.75
CA VAL A 21 1.42 5.33 -6.26
C VAL A 21 0.26 4.35 -6.45
N ALA A 22 -0.97 4.75 -6.14
CA ALA A 22 -2.14 3.91 -6.33
C ALA A 22 -2.34 3.56 -7.82
N GLU A 23 -2.26 4.55 -8.72
CA GLU A 23 -2.43 4.35 -10.17
C GLU A 23 -1.32 3.46 -10.75
N VAL A 24 -0.06 3.62 -10.32
CA VAL A 24 1.03 2.76 -10.83
C VAL A 24 0.90 1.33 -10.33
N LEU A 25 0.50 1.13 -9.07
CA LEU A 25 0.33 -0.20 -8.50
C LEU A 25 -0.86 -0.94 -9.13
N ASP A 26 -1.98 -0.25 -9.36
CA ASP A 26 -3.12 -0.83 -10.08
C ASP A 26 -2.76 -1.20 -11.52
N ARG A 27 -1.95 -0.36 -12.20
CA ARG A 27 -1.48 -0.67 -13.56
C ARG A 27 -0.53 -1.87 -13.61
N VAL A 28 0.42 -1.97 -12.68
CA VAL A 28 1.47 -3.00 -12.70
C VAL A 28 0.98 -4.32 -12.08
N TYR A 29 0.11 -4.23 -11.08
CA TYR A 29 -0.48 -5.36 -10.36
C TYR A 29 -2.02 -5.23 -10.37
N PRO A 30 -2.66 -5.44 -11.53
CA PRO A 30 -4.09 -5.19 -11.69
C PRO A 30 -4.94 -6.19 -10.92
N GLY A 31 -6.05 -5.73 -10.37
CA GLY A 31 -7.01 -6.54 -9.61
C GLY A 31 -6.66 -6.72 -8.13
N TYR A 32 -5.46 -6.32 -7.70
CA TYR A 32 -5.17 -6.18 -6.27
C TYR A 32 -5.77 -4.88 -5.71
N ILE A 33 -6.18 -4.90 -4.46
CA ILE A 33 -6.70 -3.71 -3.78
C ILE A 33 -5.52 -3.03 -3.08
N TRP A 34 -5.17 -1.83 -3.52
CA TRP A 34 -4.08 -1.03 -2.94
C TRP A 34 -4.66 0.11 -2.10
N GLU A 35 -4.31 0.13 -0.81
CA GLU A 35 -4.61 1.25 0.07
C GLU A 35 -3.32 2.05 0.26
N VAL A 36 -3.33 3.33 -0.09
CA VAL A 36 -2.18 4.23 0.03
C VAL A 36 -2.57 5.40 0.91
N SER A 37 -1.85 5.61 2.00
CA SER A 37 -2.12 6.67 2.97
C SER A 37 -0.87 7.51 3.20
N GLY A 38 -1.01 8.83 3.14
CA GLY A 38 0.00 9.74 3.67
C GLY A 38 0.10 9.61 5.19
N LEU A 39 1.29 9.78 5.76
CA LEU A 39 1.51 9.76 7.21
C LEU A 39 1.82 11.17 7.73
N PRO A 40 1.34 11.50 8.95
CA PRO A 40 1.78 12.72 9.64
C PRO A 40 3.30 12.71 9.83
N GLY A 41 3.97 13.76 9.33
CA GLY A 41 5.44 13.84 9.32
C GLY A 41 6.11 13.36 8.03
N GLY A 42 5.32 13.05 7.01
CA GLY A 42 5.77 12.79 5.64
C GLY A 42 5.82 11.31 5.26
N GLY A 43 5.67 11.04 3.98
CA GLY A 43 5.80 9.72 3.38
C GLY A 43 4.50 8.93 3.29
N LEU A 44 4.58 7.73 2.71
CA LEU A 44 3.42 6.93 2.33
C LEU A 44 3.45 5.55 2.98
N PHE A 45 2.33 5.12 3.56
CA PHE A 45 2.09 3.74 3.96
C PHE A 45 1.18 3.04 2.95
N ILE A 46 1.64 1.91 2.42
CA ILE A 46 0.96 1.15 1.36
C ILE A 46 0.58 -0.23 1.90
N LYS A 47 -0.68 -0.62 1.73
CA LYS A 47 -1.21 -1.95 2.09
C LYS A 47 -1.84 -2.64 0.89
N CYS A 48 -1.80 -3.98 0.90
CA CYS A 48 -2.53 -4.82 -0.05
C CYS A 48 -3.77 -5.42 0.65
N GLY A 49 -4.96 -5.12 0.17
CA GLY A 49 -6.23 -5.53 0.79
C GLY A 49 -6.40 -7.05 0.88
N GLN A 50 -5.85 -7.81 -0.08
CA GLN A 50 -5.85 -9.27 -0.05
C GLN A 50 -5.08 -9.83 1.16
N THR A 51 -4.16 -9.06 1.75
CA THR A 51 -3.37 -9.45 2.93
C THR A 51 -4.00 -9.01 4.26
N ALA A 52 -5.15 -8.32 4.24
CA ALA A 52 -5.75 -7.72 5.43
C ALA A 52 -6.13 -8.74 6.52
N CYS A 53 -6.39 -10.00 6.16
CA CYS A 53 -6.67 -11.08 7.12
C CYS A 53 -5.49 -11.40 8.04
N PHE A 54 -4.27 -11.03 7.65
CA PHE A 54 -3.09 -11.21 8.49
C PHE A 54 -2.91 -10.08 9.50
N GLY A 55 -3.60 -8.95 9.34
CA GLY A 55 -3.45 -7.75 10.17
C GLY A 55 -3.23 -6.50 9.31
N GLN A 56 -2.77 -5.42 9.94
CA GLN A 56 -2.43 -4.17 9.25
C GLN A 56 -0.97 -4.21 8.78
N TYR A 57 -0.70 -5.08 7.81
CA TYR A 57 0.62 -5.21 7.19
C TYR A 57 0.70 -4.41 5.90
N GLY A 58 1.87 -3.82 5.67
CA GLY A 58 2.15 -2.95 4.55
C GLY A 58 3.62 -2.59 4.53
N PHE A 59 3.99 -1.67 3.64
CA PHE A 59 5.33 -1.11 3.59
C PHE A 59 5.26 0.40 3.58
N TYR A 60 6.33 1.02 4.07
CA TYR A 60 6.44 2.47 4.22
C TYR A 60 7.50 3.01 3.27
N ILE A 61 7.16 4.09 2.57
CA ILE A 61 8.07 4.88 1.75
C ILE A 61 8.28 6.21 2.47
N LYS A 62 9.51 6.46 2.91
CA LYS A 62 9.90 7.74 3.52
C LYS A 62 10.02 8.81 2.46
N GLU A 63 9.40 9.96 2.68
CA GLU A 63 9.50 11.12 1.79
C GLU A 63 10.94 11.56 1.56
N GLN A 64 11.78 11.53 2.60
CA GLN A 64 13.19 11.97 2.52
C GLN A 64 14.06 11.04 1.64
N GLU A 65 13.59 9.83 1.35
CA GLU A 65 14.26 8.88 0.46
C GLU A 65 13.82 9.05 -1.01
N ILE A 66 12.83 9.91 -1.29
CA ILE A 66 12.29 10.17 -2.62
C ILE A 66 12.90 11.42 -3.24
N TYR A 67 13.62 11.25 -4.35
CA TYR A 67 14.23 12.35 -5.10
C TYR A 67 13.53 12.66 -6.43
N SER A 68 12.54 11.85 -6.84
CA SER A 68 11.73 12.09 -8.05
C SER A 68 10.47 11.21 -8.08
N ALA A 69 9.47 11.58 -8.90
CA ALA A 69 8.28 10.76 -9.13
C ALA A 69 8.60 9.39 -9.76
N THR A 70 9.64 9.31 -10.61
CA THR A 70 10.11 8.02 -11.16
C THR A 70 10.71 7.14 -10.07
N HIS A 71 11.47 7.73 -9.13
CA HIS A 71 11.98 6.97 -7.98
C HIS A 71 10.87 6.49 -7.05
N LEU A 72 9.88 7.34 -6.79
CA LEU A 72 8.70 6.99 -6.00
C LEU A 72 7.97 5.79 -6.59
N THR A 73 7.63 5.87 -7.87
CA THR A 73 6.90 4.79 -8.57
C THR A 73 7.72 3.49 -8.63
N ALA A 74 9.02 3.56 -8.91
CA ALA A 74 9.89 2.37 -8.89
C ALA A 74 9.97 1.73 -7.50
N THR A 75 10.07 2.56 -6.44
CA THR A 75 10.09 2.10 -5.04
C THR A 75 8.77 1.45 -4.66
N ALA A 76 7.64 2.05 -5.03
CA ALA A 76 6.32 1.48 -4.82
C ALA A 76 6.14 0.14 -5.54
N ILE A 77 6.52 0.04 -6.82
CA ILE A 77 6.46 -1.21 -7.59
C ILE A 77 7.29 -2.30 -6.92
N ARG A 78 8.49 -1.97 -6.45
CA ARG A 78 9.37 -2.91 -5.75
C ARG A 78 8.73 -3.42 -4.46
N GLY A 79 8.25 -2.52 -3.61
CA GLY A 79 7.60 -2.88 -2.34
C GLY A 79 6.29 -3.65 -2.53
N GLY A 80 5.48 -3.24 -3.52
CA GLY A 80 4.24 -3.92 -3.90
C GLY A 80 4.50 -5.35 -4.37
N GLY A 81 5.54 -5.57 -5.17
CA GLY A 81 5.88 -6.93 -5.59
C GLY A 81 6.44 -7.79 -4.44
N GLU A 82 7.19 -7.20 -3.52
CA GLU A 82 7.71 -7.91 -2.34
C GLU A 82 6.59 -8.37 -1.39
N ILE A 83 5.57 -7.53 -1.12
CA ILE A 83 4.44 -7.95 -0.28
C ILE A 83 3.64 -9.07 -0.95
N LEU A 84 3.49 -9.06 -2.29
CA LEU A 84 2.84 -10.14 -3.02
C LEU A 84 3.65 -11.45 -2.92
N GLU A 85 4.97 -11.41 -3.11
CA GLU A 85 5.84 -12.58 -2.96
C GLU A 85 5.75 -13.18 -1.55
N ARG A 86 5.81 -12.33 -0.51
CA ARG A 86 5.66 -12.75 0.89
C ARG A 86 4.29 -13.35 1.18
N ALA A 87 3.26 -12.90 0.47
CA ALA A 87 1.90 -13.43 0.54
C ALA A 87 1.69 -14.70 -0.30
N GLY A 88 2.68 -15.10 -1.10
CA GLY A 88 2.57 -16.21 -2.05
C GLY A 88 1.68 -15.89 -3.26
N LEU A 89 1.50 -14.60 -3.58
CA LEU A 89 0.66 -14.11 -4.67
C LEU A 89 1.51 -13.76 -5.91
N PRO A 90 0.97 -13.88 -7.14
CA PRO A 90 1.72 -13.58 -8.35
C PRO A 90 2.02 -12.08 -8.53
N ARG A 91 3.23 -11.76 -9.00
CA ARG A 91 3.66 -10.39 -9.39
C ARG A 91 3.13 -9.94 -10.77
N GLY A 92 1.83 -10.11 -10.96
CA GLY A 92 1.12 -9.75 -12.19
C GLY A 92 -0.33 -9.44 -11.87
N PRO A 93 -1.27 -9.70 -12.78
CA PRO A 93 -2.69 -9.61 -12.47
C PRO A 93 -3.09 -10.57 -11.34
N TRP A 94 -3.97 -10.11 -10.46
CA TRP A 94 -4.58 -10.97 -9.46
C TRP A 94 -5.44 -12.03 -10.14
N ASN A 95 -5.30 -13.28 -9.71
CA ASN A 95 -5.98 -14.45 -10.26
C ASN A 95 -7.21 -14.88 -9.45
N GLY A 96 -7.60 -14.11 -8.42
CA GLY A 96 -8.72 -14.44 -7.52
C GLY A 96 -8.31 -15.29 -6.30
N GLU A 97 -7.06 -15.73 -6.19
CA GLU A 97 -6.60 -16.50 -5.04
C GLU A 97 -6.31 -15.59 -3.84
N MET A 98 -6.79 -15.99 -2.67
CA MET A 98 -6.51 -15.29 -1.41
C MET A 98 -5.25 -15.88 -0.76
N PRO A 99 -4.38 -15.05 -0.18
CA PRO A 99 -3.16 -15.54 0.46
C PRO A 99 -3.48 -16.35 1.71
N THR A 100 -2.79 -17.47 1.89
CA THR A 100 -2.92 -18.35 3.08
C THR A 100 -1.81 -18.14 4.10
N LYS A 101 -0.75 -17.44 3.70
CA LYS A 101 0.36 -17.01 4.55
C LYS A 101 0.78 -15.59 4.20
N LEU A 102 1.49 -14.95 5.12
CA LEU A 102 2.24 -13.73 4.88
C LEU A 102 3.57 -13.83 5.62
N GLU A 103 4.67 -13.93 4.88
CA GLU A 103 6.00 -14.07 5.45
C GLU A 103 6.43 -12.79 6.19
N GLY A 104 6.85 -12.95 7.45
CA GLY A 104 7.16 -11.85 8.36
C GLY A 104 5.96 -11.29 9.13
N ALA A 105 4.75 -11.82 8.92
CA ALA A 105 3.61 -11.51 9.77
C ALA A 105 3.73 -12.23 11.13
N ASP A 106 3.56 -11.48 12.22
CA ASP A 106 3.48 -12.03 13.57
C ASP A 106 2.03 -12.47 13.84
N PRO A 107 1.79 -13.77 14.17
CA PRO A 107 0.47 -14.29 14.46
C PRO A 107 -0.32 -13.51 15.53
N ARG A 108 0.35 -12.80 16.44
CA ARG A 108 -0.28 -11.98 17.48
C ARG A 108 -1.07 -10.78 16.94
N HIS A 109 -0.74 -10.33 15.73
CA HIS A 109 -1.40 -9.20 15.07
C HIS A 109 -2.46 -9.65 14.06
N ARG A 110 -2.69 -10.96 13.91
CA ARG A 110 -3.80 -11.48 13.10
C ARG A 110 -5.11 -11.05 13.72
N ARG A 111 -5.96 -10.40 12.91
CA ARG A 111 -7.35 -10.18 13.27
C ARG A 111 -8.12 -11.46 12.93
N TYR A 112 -8.56 -12.17 13.97
CA TYR A 112 -9.61 -13.17 13.80
C TYR A 112 -10.91 -12.41 13.51
N HIS A 113 -11.46 -12.60 12.31
CA HIS A 113 -12.85 -12.27 12.01
C HIS A 113 -13.73 -13.47 12.32
#